data_AF-A0A7C7ACJ2-F1
#
_entry.id   AF-A0A7C7ACJ2-F1
#
_cell.length_a   1.000
_cell.length_b   1.000
_cell.length_c   1.000
_cell.angle_alpha   90.00
_cell.angle_beta   90.00
_cell.angle_gamma   90.00
#
_symmetry.space_group_name_H-M   'P 1'
#
loop_
_entity.id
_entity.type
_entity.pdbx_description
1 polymer ?
#
loop_
_entity_poly.entity_id
_entity_poly.type
_entity_poly.pdbx_seq_one_letter_code
_entity_poly.pdbx_strand_id
1 'polypeptide(L)'
;MKYSGNPNKLNRIKGSTNALFNAIFIILSLMCILPVIFVFIISISSEASLAKYGYQFIPRGLEFKAYEFLWGERKTILNSLGISILVTTVGTVLGVALTT
;
A
#
# COMPACT_ATOMS: atom_id res chain seq x y z
N MET A 1 -29.97 6.18 -47.35
CA MET A 1 -28.80 7.10 -47.36
C MET A 1 -28.09 6.95 -46.03
N LYS A 2 -26.84 6.45 -46.03
CA LYS A 2 -26.06 6.01 -44.86
C LYS A 2 -25.50 7.22 -44.08
N TYR A 3 -25.95 7.41 -42.83
CA TYR A 3 -25.17 8.14 -41.81
C TYR A 3 -25.10 7.30 -40.54
N SER A 4 -24.19 6.32 -40.53
CA SER A 4 -23.70 5.70 -39.30
C SER A 4 -22.33 6.30 -39.01
N GLY A 5 -22.30 7.53 -38.51
CA GLY A 5 -21.11 8.12 -37.93
C GLY A 5 -20.79 7.36 -36.64
N ASN A 6 -19.78 6.50 -36.68
CA ASN A 6 -19.34 5.71 -35.53
C ASN A 6 -18.93 6.66 -34.37
N PRO A 7 -19.64 6.66 -33.22
CA PRO A 7 -19.43 7.62 -32.13
C PRO A 7 -18.04 7.47 -31.46
N ASN A 8 -17.31 6.40 -31.75
CA ASN A 8 -16.04 6.06 -31.12
C ASN A 8 -14.80 6.66 -31.79
N LYS A 9 -14.95 7.47 -32.85
CA LYS A 9 -13.80 8.02 -33.57
C LYS A 9 -13.14 9.20 -32.84
N LEU A 10 -13.89 9.91 -31.98
CA LEU A 10 -13.45 11.11 -31.28
C LEU A 10 -12.74 10.82 -29.94
N ASN A 11 -13.00 9.66 -29.33
CA ASN A 11 -12.38 9.23 -28.06
C ASN A 11 -11.17 8.29 -28.25
N ARG A 12 -10.55 8.28 -29.43
CA ARG A 12 -9.42 7.40 -29.71
C ARG A 12 -8.13 8.10 -29.33
N ILE A 13 -7.72 7.92 -28.07
CA ILE A 13 -6.39 8.34 -27.59
C ILE A 13 -5.35 7.70 -28.52
N LYS A 14 -4.45 8.53 -29.06
CA LYS A 14 -3.39 8.08 -29.99
C LYS A 14 -2.59 6.97 -29.31
N GLY A 15 -2.21 5.91 -30.04
CA GLY A 15 -1.52 4.75 -29.46
C GLY A 15 -0.25 5.12 -28.66
N SER A 16 0.47 6.15 -29.12
CA SER A 16 1.63 6.72 -28.40
C SER A 16 1.24 7.36 -27.05
N THR A 17 0.14 8.11 -26.99
CA THR A 17 -0.36 8.71 -25.75
C THR A 17 -0.89 7.65 -24.78
N ASN A 18 -1.53 6.59 -25.27
CA ASN A 18 -1.93 5.45 -24.44
C ASN A 18 -0.72 4.71 -23.85
N ALA A 19 0.33 4.49 -24.64
CA ALA A 19 1.57 3.87 -24.15
C ALA A 19 2.24 4.73 -23.06
N LEU A 20 2.26 6.06 -23.25
CA LEU A 20 2.77 7.00 -22.24
C LEU A 20 1.97 6.95 -20.94
N PHE A 21 0.63 7.00 -21.01
CA PHE A 21 -0.20 6.91 -19.80
C PHE A 21 -0.05 5.58 -19.08
N ASN A 22 0.01 4.47 -19.81
CA ASN A 22 0.27 3.16 -19.20
C ASN A 22 1.64 3.10 -18.52
N ALA A 23 2.70 3.64 -19.15
CA ALA A 23 4.02 3.70 -18.54
C ALA A 23 4.01 4.53 -17.24
N ILE A 24 3.33 5.67 -17.23
CA ILE A 24 3.17 6.49 -16.02
C ILE A 24 2.41 5.73 -14.93
N PHE A 25 1.29 5.07 -15.25
CA PHE A 25 0.53 4.28 -14.28
C PHE A 25 1.33 3.10 -13.73
N ILE A 26 2.15 2.45 -14.56
CA ILE A 26 3.06 1.38 -14.10
C ILE A 26 4.04 1.95 -13.07
N ILE A 27 4.70 3.08 -13.37
CA ILE A 27 5.65 3.71 -12.44
C ILE A 27 4.97 4.10 -11.12
N LEU A 28 3.79 4.73 -11.19
CA LEU A 28 3.02 5.10 -10.00
C LEU A 28 2.62 3.86 -9.17
N SER A 29 2.17 2.79 -9.83
CA SER A 29 1.82 1.55 -9.15
C SER A 29 3.02 0.91 -8.46
N LEU A 30 4.20 0.92 -9.09
CA LEU A 30 5.43 0.41 -8.50
C LEU A 30 5.85 1.25 -7.29
N MET A 31 5.72 2.57 -7.35
CA MET A 31 5.99 3.46 -6.21
C MET A 31 5.08 3.18 -5.01
N CYS A 32 3.84 2.75 -5.22
CA CYS A 32 2.92 2.36 -4.14
C CYS A 32 3.19 0.94 -3.61
N ILE A 33 3.55 0.00 -4.47
CA ILE A 33 3.73 -1.41 -4.10
C ILE A 33 5.10 -1.68 -3.46
N LEU A 34 6.16 -1.06 -3.98
CA LEU A 34 7.52 -1.20 -3.45
C LEU A 34 7.64 -0.96 -1.94
N PRO A 35 7.09 0.12 -1.35
CA PRO A 35 7.20 0.34 0.09
C PRO A 35 6.49 -0.75 0.91
N VAL A 36 5.36 -1.30 0.43
CA VAL A 36 4.66 -2.39 1.11
C VAL A 36 5.51 -3.67 1.12
N ILE A 37 6.10 -4.02 -0.02
CA ILE A 37 7.03 -5.15 -0.12
C ILE A 37 8.25 -4.93 0.80
N PHE A 38 8.75 -3.69 0.88
CA PHE A 38 9.89 -3.34 1.70
C PHE A 38 9.60 -3.50 3.20
N VAL A 39 8.43 -3.03 3.67
CA VAL A 39 7.97 -3.24 5.05
C VAL A 39 7.91 -4.73 5.38
N PHE A 40 7.42 -5.55 4.44
CA PHE A 40 7.38 -7.01 4.62
C PHE A 40 8.79 -7.61 4.76
N ILE A 41 9.73 -7.25 3.88
CA ILE A 41 11.11 -7.75 3.95
C ILE A 41 11.77 -7.37 5.28
N ILE A 42 11.58 -6.13 5.72
CA ILE A 42 12.14 -5.65 7.00
C ILE A 42 11.54 -6.43 8.17
N SER A 43 10.24 -6.73 8.13
CA SER A 43 9.57 -7.45 9.22
C SER A 43 10.11 -8.86 9.47
N ILE A 44 10.69 -9.51 8.46
CA ILE A 44 11.31 -10.84 8.57
C ILE A 44 12.84 -10.80 8.63
N SER A 45 13.45 -9.61 8.54
CA SER A 45 14.90 -9.43 8.55
C SER A 45 15.45 -9.31 9.98
N SER A 46 16.64 -9.86 10.23
CA SER A 46 17.28 -9.71 11.54
C SER A 46 17.82 -8.30 11.77
N GLU A 47 17.69 -7.80 13.00
CA GLU A 47 18.23 -6.49 13.42
C GLU A 47 19.74 -6.41 13.21
N ALA A 48 20.47 -7.48 13.51
CA ALA A 48 21.91 -7.57 13.29
C ALA A 48 22.29 -7.47 11.80
N SER A 49 21.48 -8.05 10.91
CA SER A 49 21.68 -7.94 9.46
C SER A 49 21.37 -6.53 8.96
N LEU A 50 20.32 -5.89 9.47
CA LEU A 50 19.97 -4.51 9.13
C LEU A 50 21.05 -3.53 9.59
N ALA A 51 21.62 -3.72 10.79
CA ALA A 51 22.69 -2.89 11.32
C ALA A 51 24.02 -3.04 10.55
N LYS A 52 24.32 -4.24 10.05
CA LYS A 52 25.59 -4.55 9.39
C LYS A 52 25.58 -4.29 7.88
N TYR A 53 24.48 -4.63 7.20
CA TYR A 53 24.38 -4.58 5.74
C TYR A 53 23.42 -3.50 5.23
N GLY A 54 22.73 -2.80 6.15
CA GLY A 54 21.71 -1.81 5.81
C GLY A 54 20.41 -2.45 5.34
N TYR A 55 19.48 -1.61 4.87
CA TYR A 55 18.22 -2.06 4.31
C TYR A 55 18.42 -2.57 2.88
N GLN A 56 18.07 -3.83 2.64
CA GLN A 56 18.20 -4.46 1.33
C GLN A 56 16.86 -5.06 0.89
N PHE A 57 16.62 -5.11 -0.42
CA PHE A 57 15.44 -5.78 -0.98
C PHE A 57 15.46 -7.30 -0.80
N ILE A 58 16.64 -7.89 -0.62
CA ILE A 58 16.80 -9.32 -0.36
C ILE A 58 17.37 -9.46 1.05
N PRO A 59 16.63 -10.06 2.00
CA PRO A 59 17.08 -10.19 3.37
C PRO A 59 18.29 -11.14 3.44
N ARG A 60 19.37 -10.68 4.10
CA ARG A 60 20.59 -11.48 4.31
C ARG A 60 20.53 -12.35 5.57
N GLY A 61 19.71 -11.96 6.54
CA GLY A 61 19.43 -12.72 7.75
C GLY A 61 17.94 -12.74 8.00
N LEU A 62 17.37 -13.93 8.13
CA LEU A 62 15.96 -14.14 8.47
C LEU A 62 15.86 -14.42 9.97
N GLU A 63 15.01 -13.66 10.67
CA GLU A 63 14.82 -13.85 12.11
C GLU A 63 13.39 -13.47 12.52
N PHE A 64 12.77 -14.31 13.35
CA PHE A 64 11.39 -14.12 13.81
C PHE A 64 11.31 -13.44 15.19
N LYS A 65 12.44 -13.01 15.76
CA LYS A 65 12.47 -12.37 17.09
C LYS A 65 11.66 -11.10 17.18
N ALA A 66 11.57 -10.32 16.10
CA ALA A 66 10.70 -9.16 16.04
C ALA A 66 9.23 -9.55 16.30
N TYR A 67 8.76 -10.67 15.76
CA TYR A 67 7.40 -11.16 16.03
C TYR A 67 7.25 -11.74 17.43
N GLU A 68 8.25 -12.41 17.98
CA GLU A 68 8.23 -12.87 19.38
C GLU A 68 8.16 -11.68 20.36
N PHE A 69 8.90 -10.62 20.09
CA PHE A 69 8.84 -9.38 20.85
C PHE A 69 7.43 -8.76 20.79
N LEU A 70 6.84 -8.64 19.58
CA LEU A 70 5.46 -8.17 19.41
C LEU A 70 4.45 -9.08 20.12
N TRP A 71 4.70 -10.38 20.15
CA TRP A 71 3.85 -11.34 20.85
C TRP A 71 3.89 -11.15 22.37
N GLY A 72 5.04 -10.78 22.93
CA GLY A 72 5.16 -10.37 24.34
C GLY A 72 4.29 -9.16 24.67
N GLU A 73 4.26 -8.17 23.79
CA GLU A 73 3.49 -6.93 23.93
C GLU A 73 2.05 -7.00 23.39
N ARG A 74 1.55 -8.20 23.07
CA ARG A 74 0.24 -8.40 22.42
C ARG A 74 -0.92 -7.72 23.15
N LYS A 75 -0.91 -7.67 24.49
CA LYS A 75 -1.98 -7.03 25.27
C LYS A 75 -2.04 -5.53 24.99
N THR A 76 -0.89 -4.88 24.96
CA THR A 76 -0.75 -3.46 24.64
C THR A 76 -1.19 -3.19 23.20
N ILE A 77 -0.75 -4.03 22.26
CA ILE A 77 -1.08 -3.92 20.83
C ILE A 77 -2.59 -4.09 20.58
N LEU A 78 -3.23 -5.07 21.21
CA LEU A 78 -4.67 -5.31 21.04
C LEU A 78 -5.49 -4.18 21.65
N ASN A 79 -5.09 -3.67 22.82
CA ASN A 79 -5.74 -2.52 23.44
C ASN A 79 -5.63 -1.26 22.58
N SER A 80 -4.44 -0.96 22.04
CA SER A 80 -4.24 0.21 21.19
C SER A 80 -5.03 0.09 19.88
N LEU A 81 -5.02 -1.08 19.24
CA LEU A 81 -5.83 -1.36 18.05
C LEU A 81 -7.33 -1.18 18.33
N GLY A 82 -7.81 -1.67 19.49
CA GLY A 82 -9.19 -1.50 19.90
C GLY A 82 -9.60 -0.03 20.03
N ILE A 83 -8.76 0.80 20.67
CA ILE A 83 -8.99 2.24 20.78
C ILE A 83 -8.94 2.91 19.39
N SER A 84 -8.00 2.55 18.52
CA SER A 84 -7.93 3.08 17.16
C SER A 84 -9.21 2.80 16.38
N ILE A 85 -9.70 1.55 16.40
CA ILE A 85 -10.94 1.17 15.72
C ILE A 85 -12.14 1.94 16.28
N LEU A 86 -12.23 2.08 17.61
CA LEU A 86 -13.31 2.82 18.25
C LEU A 86 -13.32 4.28 17.80
N VAL A 87 -12.18 4.97 17.88
CA VAL A 87 -12.07 6.39 17.53
C VAL A 87 -12.35 6.60 16.05
N THR A 88 -11.82 5.75 15.16
CA THR A 88 -12.10 5.83 13.72
C THR A 88 -13.59 5.61 13.45
N THR A 89 -14.20 4.58 14.03
CA THR A 89 -15.61 4.24 13.77
C THR A 89 -16.55 5.32 14.28
N VAL A 90 -16.38 5.76 15.54
CA VAL A 90 -17.19 6.84 16.12
C VAL A 90 -16.99 8.14 15.34
N GLY A 91 -15.74 8.48 15.00
CA GLY A 91 -15.43 9.65 14.19
C GLY A 91 -16.09 9.62 12.81
N THR A 92 -16.05 8.48 12.12
CA THR A 92 -16.71 8.31 10.81
C THR A 92 -18.23 8.41 10.93
N VAL A 93 -18.84 7.73 11.91
CA VAL A 93 -20.31 7.77 12.12
C VAL A 93 -20.78 9.19 12.41
N LEU A 94 -20.10 9.89 13.32
CA LEU A 94 -20.41 11.29 13.64
C LEU A 94 -20.20 12.20 12.44
N GLY A 95 -19.09 12.03 11.69
CA GLY A 95 -18.80 12.83 10.50
C GLY A 95 -19.86 12.70 9.41
N VAL A 96 -20.31 11.47 9.15
CA VAL A 96 -21.41 11.19 8.20
C VAL A 96 -22.73 11.76 8.70
N ALA A 97 -23.05 11.59 9.99
CA ALA A 97 -24.29 12.07 10.59
C ALA A 97 -24.39 13.61 10.66
N LEU A 98 -23.27 14.32 10.76
CA LEU A 98 -23.24 15.79 10.77
C LEU A 98 -23.23 16.40 9.37
N THR A 99 -22.78 15.65 8.37
CA THR A 99 -22.72 16.12 6.97
C THR A 99 -23.99 15.77 6.18
N THR A 100 -24.76 14.78 6.64
CA THR A 100 -26.08 14.43 6.11
C THR A 100 -27.15 15.29 6.79
#